data_AF-A0A1C0VQM1-F1
#
_entry.id   AF-A0A1C0VQM1-F1
#
_cell.length_a   1.000
_cell.length_b   1.000
_cell.length_c   1.000
_cell.angle_alpha   90.00
_cell.angle_beta   90.00
_cell.angle_gamma   90.00
#
_symmetry.space_group_name_H-M   'P 1'
#
loop_
_entity.id
_entity.type
_entity.pdbx_description
1 polymer ?
#
loop_
_entity_poly.entity_id
_entity_poly.type
_entity_poly.pdbx_seq_one_letter_code
_entity_poly.pdbx_strand_id
1 'polypeptide(L)' 'MSTKELRAYVLAHREDIEALEILFSRRTPDSQAIIYPSMFAEDGTPIEENIPIIEEAIAKIVQRENNQG' A
#
# COMPACT_ATOMS: atom_id res chain seq x y z
N MET A 1 15.92 -1.40 14.69
CA MET A 1 15.26 -2.30 13.73
C MET A 1 14.54 -1.48 12.67
N SER A 2 14.97 -1.61 11.42
CA SER A 2 14.32 -1.04 10.25
C SER A 2 12.89 -1.57 10.07
N THR A 3 12.06 -0.88 9.29
CA THR A 3 10.70 -1.35 8.97
C THR A 3 10.70 -2.72 8.28
N LYS A 4 11.73 -3.01 7.47
CA LYS A 4 11.90 -4.31 6.80
C LYS A 4 12.17 -5.44 7.80
N GLU A 5 13.08 -5.21 8.74
CA GLU A 5 13.37 -6.18 9.80
C GLU A 5 12.15 -6.38 10.72
N LEU A 6 11.42 -5.31 11.05
CA LEU A 6 10.20 -5.38 11.85
C LEU A 6 9.09 -6.18 11.19
N ARG A 7 8.88 -6.01 9.89
CA ARG A 7 7.95 -6.88 9.14
C ARG A 7 8.36 -8.35 9.20
N ALA A 8 9.64 -8.65 8.99
CA ALA A 8 10.14 -10.02 9.02
C ALA A 8 9.94 -10.67 10.40
N TYR A 9 10.22 -9.92 11.46
CA TYR A 9 10.01 -10.38 12.84
C TYR A 9 8.53 -10.67 13.15
N VAL A 10 7.63 -9.73 12.84
CA VAL A 10 6.17 -9.88 13.06
C VAL A 10 5.59 -11.06 12.28
N LEU A 11 6.10 -11.32 11.07
CA LEU A 11 5.65 -12.48 10.27
C LEU A 11 6.05 -13.82 10.90
N ALA A 12 7.18 -13.86 11.60
CA ALA A 12 7.69 -15.03 12.30
C ALA A 12 7.08 -15.21 13.71
N HIS A 13 6.64 -14.11 14.34
CA HIS A 13 6.09 -14.08 15.71
C HIS A 13 4.72 -13.38 15.68
N ARG A 14 3.72 -14.07 15.13
CA ARG A 14 2.40 -13.48 14.86
C ARG A 14 1.59 -13.22 16.13
N GLU A 15 1.96 -13.88 17.22
CA GLU A 15 1.39 -13.77 18.56
C GLU A 15 1.95 -12.58 19.36
N ASP A 16 3.04 -11.97 18.90
CA ASP A 16 3.64 -10.78 19.53
C ASP A 16 2.84 -9.53 19.12
N ILE A 17 1.82 -9.23 19.92
CA ILE A 17 0.92 -8.09 19.70
C ILE A 17 1.66 -6.75 19.82
N GLU A 18 2.66 -6.65 20.70
CA GLU A 18 3.44 -5.43 20.87
C GLU A 18 4.24 -5.11 19.60
N ALA A 19 4.86 -6.13 18.99
CA ALA A 19 5.54 -5.96 17.72
C ALA A 19 4.59 -5.55 16.57
N LEU A 20 3.35 -6.04 16.57
CA LEU A 20 2.29 -5.62 15.64
C LEU A 20 1.92 -4.14 15.85
N GLU A 21 1.69 -3.70 17.09
CA GLU A 21 1.38 -2.31 17.42
C GLU A 21 2.50 -1.34 17.02
N ILE A 22 3.76 -1.73 17.28
CA ILE A 22 4.92 -0.95 16.85
C ILE A 22 4.99 -0.87 15.32
N LEU A 23 4.62 -1.94 14.59
CA LEU A 23 4.59 -1.92 13.13
C LEU A 23 3.48 -0.99 12.61
N PHE A 24 2.30 -0.99 13.24
CA PHE A 24 1.17 -0.12 12.85
C PHE A 24 1.45 1.35 13.14
N SER A 25 2.06 1.68 14.28
CA SER A 25 2.40 3.07 14.63
C SER A 25 3.42 3.71 13.67
N ARG A 26 4.17 2.91 12.91
CA ARG A 26 5.10 3.38 11.86
C ARG A 26 4.44 3.65 10.52
N ARG A 27 3.14 3.34 10.34
CA ARG A 27 2.44 3.67 9.10
C ARG A 27 2.28 5.18 8.97
N THR A 28 2.31 5.67 7.74
CA THR A 28 1.84 7.02 7.44
C THR A 28 0.37 7.15 7.84
N PRO A 29 -0.06 8.30 8.39
CA PRO A 29 -1.47 8.53 8.70
C PRO A 29 -2.35 8.29 7.48
N ASP A 30 -3.56 7.75 7.68
CA ASP A 30 -4.50 7.49 6.59
C ASP A 30 -4.87 8.77 5.82
N SER A 31 -4.77 9.95 6.45
CA SER A 31 -4.94 11.25 5.80
C SER A 31 -3.91 11.54 4.69
N GLN A 32 -2.80 10.80 4.64
CA GLN A 32 -1.77 10.88 3.61
C GLN A 32 -1.80 9.67 2.67
N ALA A 33 -2.71 8.71 2.87
CA ALA A 33 -2.83 7.54 2.03
C ALA A 33 -3.54 7.89 0.71
N ILE A 34 -2.96 7.47 -0.41
CA ILE A 34 -3.64 7.49 -1.70
C ILE A 34 -4.43 6.19 -1.81
N ILE A 35 -5.77 6.31 -1.85
CA ILE A 35 -6.68 5.18 -1.97
C ILE A 35 -7.13 5.07 -3.44
N TYR A 36 -6.91 3.91 -4.03
CA TYR A 36 -7.36 3.60 -5.39
C TYR A 36 -8.68 2.83 -5.36
N PRO A 37 -9.55 2.99 -6.38
CA PRO A 37 -10.75 2.18 -6.49
C PRO A 37 -10.39 0.70 -6.75
N SER A 38 -11.29 -0.22 -6.37
CA SER A 38 -11.08 -1.66 -6.58
C SER A 38 -11.07 -1.99 -8.08
N MET A 39 -10.15 -2.85 -8.52
CA MET A 39 -10.13 -3.33 -9.90
C MET A 39 -11.22 -4.37 -10.19
N PHE A 40 -11.79 -4.97 -9.14
CA PHE A 40 -12.75 -6.06 -9.25
C PHE A 40 -13.97 -5.82 -8.33
N ALA A 41 -15.14 -6.24 -8.80
CA ALA A 41 -16.33 -6.38 -7.98
C ALA A 41 -16.21 -7.57 -7.02
N GLU A 42 -17.15 -7.68 -6.08
CA GLU A 42 -17.15 -8.75 -5.07
C GLU A 42 -17.21 -10.16 -5.67
N ASP A 43 -17.80 -10.29 -6.86
CA ASP A 43 -17.90 -11.55 -7.61
C ASP A 43 -16.66 -11.86 -8.47
N GLY A 44 -15.63 -11.00 -8.42
CA GLY A 44 -14.40 -11.14 -9.20
C GLY A 44 -14.48 -10.61 -10.63
N THR A 45 -15.59 -9.98 -11.03
CA THR A 45 -15.71 -9.34 -12.34
C THR A 45 -14.85 -8.06 -12.39
N PRO A 46 -14.04 -7.83 -13.44
CA PRO A 46 -13.31 -6.57 -13.61
C PRO A 46 -14.25 -5.36 -13.67
N ILE A 47 -13.86 -4.26 -13.02
CA ILE A 47 -14.54 -2.97 -13.12
C ILE A 47 -13.78 -2.12 -14.14
N GLU A 48 -14.22 -2.18 -15.40
CA GLU A 48 -13.57 -1.54 -16.54
C GLU A 48 -13.40 -0.02 -16.36
N GLU A 49 -14.35 0.64 -15.68
CA GLU A 49 -14.31 2.08 -15.42
C GLU A 49 -13.13 2.50 -14.53
N ASN A 50 -12.60 1.57 -13.72
CA ASN A 50 -11.50 1.85 -12.80
C ASN A 50 -10.12 1.70 -13.46
N ILE A 51 -10.03 0.98 -14.57
CA ILE A 51 -8.79 0.78 -15.33
C ILE A 51 -8.11 2.11 -15.69
N PRO A 52 -8.78 3.06 -16.38
CA PRO A 52 -8.12 4.32 -16.77
C PRO A 52 -7.68 5.16 -15.57
N ILE A 53 -8.39 5.08 -14.43
CA ILE A 53 -8.03 5.79 -13.20
C ILE A 53 -6.69 5.27 -12.65
N ILE A 54 -6.52 3.95 -12.66
CA ILE A 54 -5.30 3.30 -12.19
C ILE A 54 -4.14 3.54 -13.17
N GLU A 55 -4.39 3.48 -14.48
CA GLU A 55 -3.38 3.78 -15.50
C GLU A 55 -2.83 5.20 -15.36
N GLU A 56 -3.71 6.19 -15.19
CA GLU A 56 -3.30 7.58 -14.98
C GLU A 56 -2.48 7.74 -13.69
N ALA A 57 -2.87 7.04 -12.62
CA ALA A 57 -2.14 7.06 -11.36
C ALA A 57 -0.73 6.48 -11.50
N ILE A 58 -0.57 5.35 -12.19
CA ILE A 58 0.73 4.75 -12.47
C ILE A 58 1.59 5.70 -13.31
N ALA A 59 1.00 6.30 -14.36
CA ALA A 59 1.70 7.25 -15.21
C ALA A 59 2.24 8.46 -14.41
N LYS A 60 1.45 9.00 -13.47
CA LYS A 60 1.89 10.08 -12.56
C LYS A 60 3.04 9.67 -11.66
N ILE A 61 3.05 8.43 -11.16
CA ILE A 61 4.14 7.92 -10.32
C ILE A 61 5.44 7.84 -11.13
N VAL A 62 5.39 7.23 -12.32
CA VAL A 62 6.55 7.11 -13.21
C VAL A 62 7.10 8.49 -13.61
N GLN A 63 6.22 9.44 -13.93
CA GLN A 63 6.63 10.82 -14.25
C GLN A 63 7.33 11.50 -13.06
N ARG A 64 6.83 11.33 -11.83
CA ARG A 64 7.46 11.89 -10.63
C ARG A 64 8.85 11.31 -10.41
N GLU A 65 9.03 10.00 -10.58
CA GLU A 65 10.34 9.35 -10.44
C GLU A 65 11.32 9.85 -11.50
N ASN A 66 10.89 9.97 -12.76
CA ASN A 66 11.74 10.49 -13.85
C ASN A 66 12.12 11.96 -13.68
N ASN A 67 11.28 12.77 -13.02
CA ASN A 67 11.55 14.19 -12.77
C ASN A 67 12.40 14.44 -11.50
N GLN A 68 12.67 13.40 -10.70
CA GLN A 68 13.47 13.47 -9.46
C GLN A 68 14.89 12.89 -9.62
N GLY A 69 15.24 12.37 -10.80
CA GLY A 69 16.59 11.91 -11.17
C GLY A 69 17.34 12.92 -12.02
#